data_AF-A0A816JYW7-F1
#
_entry.id   AF-A0A816JYW7-F1
#
_cell.length_a   1.000
_cell.length_b   1.000
_cell.length_c   1.000
_cell.angle_alpha   90.00
_cell.angle_beta   90.00
_cell.angle_gamma   90.00
#
_symmetry.space_group_name_H-M   'P 1'
#
loop_
_entity.id
_entity.type
_entity.pdbx_description
1 polymer ?
#
loop_
_entity_poly.entity_id
_entity_poly.type
_entity_poly.pdbx_seq_one_letter_code
_entity_poly.pdbx_strand_id
1 'polypeptide(L)'
;MANFNLPSLPPSLLNNIISKIATTNIRDFGSARVAFPEFNAIGREDYFYKSANLIFLNDWTDEINDVRTFRLKYYNLGNPEAIYL
;
A
#
# COMPACT_ATOMS: atom_id res chain seq x y z
N MET A 1 -19.52 12.05 9.38
CA MET A 1 -18.62 10.87 9.43
C MET A 1 -18.01 10.83 10.81
N ALA A 2 -18.07 9.71 11.51
CA ALA A 2 -17.35 9.57 12.78
C ALA A 2 -15.86 9.74 12.51
N ASN A 3 -15.19 10.58 13.30
CA ASN A 3 -13.76 10.80 13.18
C ASN A 3 -13.05 9.55 13.72
N PHE A 4 -12.78 8.58 12.84
CA PHE A 4 -12.16 7.32 13.22
C PHE A 4 -10.68 7.56 13.53
N ASN A 5 -10.36 7.68 14.82
CA ASN A 5 -9.02 7.98 15.28
C ASN A 5 -8.21 6.69 15.46
N LEU A 6 -7.48 6.26 14.43
CA LEU A 6 -6.61 5.07 14.47
C LEU A 6 -5.72 5.00 15.73
N PRO A 7 -4.99 6.08 16.12
CA PRO A 7 -4.11 6.01 17.29
C PRO A 7 -4.82 5.83 18.63
N SER A 8 -6.15 5.97 18.69
CA SER A 8 -6.93 5.67 19.90
C SER A 8 -7.28 4.18 20.07
N LEU A 9 -7.02 3.35 19.05
CA LEU A 9 -7.36 1.94 19.09
C LEU A 9 -6.31 1.13 19.89
N PRO A 10 -6.73 0.06 20.56
CA PRO A 10 -5.80 -0.88 21.16
C PRO A 10 -4.84 -1.49 20.12
N PRO A 11 -3.57 -1.75 20.47
CA PRO A 11 -2.60 -2.36 19.55
C PRO A 11 -3.05 -3.69 18.95
N SER A 12 -3.79 -4.50 19.72
CA SER A 12 -4.36 -5.77 19.24
C SER A 12 -5.42 -5.56 18.15
N LEU A 13 -6.22 -4.51 18.25
CA LEU A 13 -7.23 -4.18 17.25
C LEU A 13 -6.59 -3.65 15.97
N LEU A 14 -5.56 -2.79 16.09
CA LEU A 14 -4.77 -2.34 14.95
C LEU A 14 -4.14 -3.53 14.20
N ASN A 15 -3.54 -4.47 14.94
CA ASN A 15 -2.98 -5.69 14.38
C ASN A 15 -4.01 -6.56 13.67
N ASN A 16 -5.21 -6.70 14.25
CA ASN A 16 -6.29 -7.48 13.64
C ASN A 16 -6.78 -6.83 12.34
N ILE A 17 -6.96 -5.51 12.33
CA ILE A 17 -7.40 -4.77 11.14
C ILE A 17 -6.37 -4.93 10.03
N ILE A 18 -5.10 -4.63 10.29
CA ILE A 18 -4.08 -4.67 9.25
C ILE A 18 -3.78 -6.12 8.80
N SER A 19 -3.90 -7.12 9.70
CA SER A 19 -3.85 -8.54 9.33
C SER A 19 -4.99 -8.91 8.38
N LYS A 20 -6.20 -8.40 8.64
CA LYS A 20 -7.36 -8.64 7.78
C LYS A 20 -7.18 -8.03 6.40
N ILE A 21 -6.62 -6.82 6.33
CA ILE A 21 -6.29 -6.16 5.06
C ILE A 21 -5.24 -6.99 4.30
N ALA A 22 -4.14 -7.36 4.95
CA ALA A 22 -3.07 -8.18 4.36
C ALA A 22 -3.59 -9.51 3.77
N THR A 23 -4.40 -10.23 4.54
CA THR A 23 -5.00 -11.52 4.11
C THR A 23 -6.12 -11.38 3.08
N THR A 24 -6.57 -10.16 2.80
CA THR A 24 -7.61 -9.89 1.79
C THR A 24 -6.96 -9.48 0.48
N ASN A 25 -6.06 -8.49 0.49
CA ASN A 25 -5.41 -7.97 -0.71
C ASN A 25 -4.08 -7.27 -0.36
N ILE A 26 -2.98 -7.70 -0.99
CA ILE A 26 -1.65 -7.08 -0.83
C ILE A 26 -1.61 -5.60 -1.26
N ARG A 27 -2.40 -5.21 -2.26
CA ARG A 27 -2.51 -3.81 -2.73
C ARG A 27 -3.10 -2.91 -1.65
N ASP A 28 -4.20 -3.34 -1.04
CA ASP A 28 -4.86 -2.59 0.02
C ASP A 28 -3.98 -2.53 1.27
N PHE A 29 -3.23 -3.59 1.54
CA PHE A 29 -2.26 -3.62 2.63
C PHE A 29 -1.13 -2.62 2.41
N GLY A 30 -0.55 -2.59 1.21
CA GLY A 30 0.45 -1.57 0.83
C GLY A 30 -0.12 -0.16 0.96
N SER A 31 -1.32 0.07 0.45
CA SER A 31 -2.00 1.37 0.47
C SER A 31 -2.29 1.84 1.90
N ALA A 32 -2.80 0.96 2.76
CA ALA A 32 -3.08 1.26 4.16
C ALA A 32 -1.81 1.67 4.93
N ARG A 33 -0.67 1.05 4.64
CA ARG A 33 0.62 1.40 5.26
C ARG A 33 1.17 2.74 4.78
N VAL A 34 0.92 3.12 3.53
CA VAL A 34 1.33 4.45 3.03
C VAL A 34 0.44 5.55 3.62
N ALA A 35 -0.86 5.29 3.76
CA ALA A 35 -1.82 6.28 4.23
C ALA A 35 -1.78 6.51 5.76
N PHE A 36 -1.46 5.48 6.56
CA PHE A 36 -1.55 5.53 8.02
C PHE A 36 -0.21 5.16 8.70
N PRO A 37 0.42 6.08 9.45
CA PRO A 37 1.69 5.82 10.14
C PRO A 37 1.63 4.63 11.12
N GLU A 38 0.51 4.44 11.82
CA GLU A 38 0.30 3.35 12.78
C GLU A 38 0.36 1.99 12.06
N PHE A 39 -0.28 1.90 10.90
CA PHE A 39 -0.20 0.71 10.06
C PHE A 39 1.18 0.55 9.44
N ASN A 40 1.88 1.63 9.07
CA ASN A 40 3.24 1.52 8.57
C ASN A 40 4.21 0.94 9.62
N ALA A 41 4.06 1.34 10.88
CA ALA A 41 4.90 0.87 11.97
C ALA A 41 4.72 -0.64 12.20
N ILE A 42 3.47 -1.08 12.28
CA ILE A 42 3.11 -2.47 12.58
C ILE A 42 3.30 -3.38 11.35
N GLY A 43 2.84 -2.96 10.18
CA GLY A 43 2.85 -3.76 8.95
C GLY A 43 4.23 -4.02 8.34
N ARG A 44 5.32 -3.63 9.01
CA ARG A 44 6.69 -3.98 8.63
C ARG A 44 7.09 -5.38 9.08
N GLU A 45 6.36 -5.98 10.00
CA GLU A 45 6.69 -7.32 10.51
C GLU A 45 6.50 -8.40 9.43
N ASP A 46 7.45 -9.34 9.36
CA ASP A 46 7.52 -10.38 8.32
C ASP A 46 6.27 -11.24 8.23
N TYR A 47 5.57 -11.46 9.34
CA TYR A 47 4.42 -12.36 9.37
C TYR A 47 3.27 -11.86 8.48
N PHE A 48 3.13 -10.54 8.32
CA PHE A 48 2.10 -9.97 7.45
C PHE A 48 2.32 -10.39 6.01
N TYR A 49 3.56 -10.32 5.52
CA TYR A 49 3.90 -10.70 4.15
C TYR A 49 3.79 -12.21 3.92
N LYS A 50 4.10 -13.02 4.95
CA LYS A 50 3.90 -14.48 4.89
C LYS A 50 2.43 -14.87 4.78
N SER A 51 1.53 -14.05 5.32
CA SER A 51 0.08 -14.28 5.31
C SER A 51 -0.68 -13.49 4.23
N ALA A 52 0.02 -12.65 3.47
CA ALA A 52 -0.64 -11.73 2.55
C ALA A 52 -1.25 -12.47 1.37
N ASN A 53 -2.45 -12.06 0.97
CA ASN A 53 -3.09 -12.58 -0.22
C ASN A 53 -2.48 -11.94 -1.47
N LEU A 54 -1.76 -12.76 -2.25
CA LEU A 54 -1.01 -12.33 -3.43
C LEU A 54 -1.79 -12.51 -4.75
N ILE A 55 -3.08 -12.86 -4.71
CA ILE A 55 -3.89 -13.11 -5.92
C ILE A 55 -3.79 -11.95 -6.94
N PHE A 56 -3.74 -10.70 -6.46
CA PHE A 56 -3.67 -9.50 -7.30
C PHE A 56 -2.25 -8.91 -7.42
N LEU A 57 -1.21 -9.63 -7.00
CA LEU A 57 0.15 -9.10 -7.01
C LEU A 57 0.65 -8.82 -8.44
N ASN A 58 0.34 -9.71 -9.38
CA ASN A 58 0.75 -9.55 -10.77
C ASN A 58 0.04 -8.35 -11.40
N ASP A 59 -1.29 -8.29 -11.30
CA ASP A 59 -2.09 -7.16 -11.81
C ASP A 59 -1.59 -5.83 -11.23
N TRP A 60 -1.30 -5.78 -9.93
CA TRP A 60 -0.76 -4.58 -9.31
C TRP A 60 0.64 -4.22 -9.85
N THR A 61 1.49 -5.22 -10.07
CA THR A 61 2.82 -5.01 -10.65
C THR A 61 2.74 -4.47 -12.07
N ASP A 62 1.82 -5.01 -12.88
CA ASP A 62 1.58 -4.58 -14.25
C ASP A 62 1.05 -3.14 -14.29
N GLU A 63 0.05 -2.80 -13.47
CA GLU A 63 -0.46 -1.42 -13.36
C GLU A 63 0.65 -0.42 -12.98
N ILE A 64 1.49 -0.77 -12.01
CA ILE A 64 2.62 0.09 -11.59
C ILE A 64 3.66 0.22 -12.70
N ASN A 65 3.93 -0.85 -13.44
CA ASN A 65 4.85 -0.83 -14.57
C ASN A 65 4.32 0.04 -15.72
N ASP A 66 3.02 0.01 -15.99
CA ASP A 66 2.39 0.87 -17.00
C ASP A 66 2.53 2.34 -16.64
N VAL A 67 2.20 2.70 -15.39
CA VAL A 67 2.38 4.06 -14.86
C VAL A 67 3.84 4.49 -14.95
N ARG A 68 4.78 3.63 -14.53
CA ARG A 68 6.22 3.91 -14.61
C ARG A 68 6.68 4.14 -16.04
N THR A 69 6.24 3.29 -16.96
CA THR A 69 6.58 3.39 -18.40
C THR A 69 6.04 4.68 -19.00
N PHE A 70 4.80 5.05 -18.65
CA PHE A 70 4.21 6.31 -19.04
C PHE A 70 5.04 7.51 -18.57
N ARG A 71 5.38 7.57 -17.27
CA ARG A 71 6.19 8.66 -16.69
C ARG A 71 7.55 8.79 -17.36
N LEU A 72 8.23 7.66 -17.58
CA LEU A 72 9.54 7.62 -18.25
C LEU A 72 9.47 8.12 -19.69
N LYS A 73 8.41 7.77 -20.42
CA LYS A 73 8.20 8.25 -21.80
C LYS A 73 8.13 9.78 -21.84
N TYR A 74 7.33 10.40 -20.96
CA TYR A 74 7.21 11.87 -20.92
C TYR A 74 8.47 12.57 -20.42
N TYR A 75 9.16 11.97 -19.45
CA TYR A 75 10.46 12.45 -19.02
C TYR A 75 11.45 12.52 -20.19
N ASN A 76 11.55 11.44 -20.99
CA ASN A 76 12.43 11.38 -22.15
C ASN A 76 12.02 12.33 -23.29
N LEU A 77 10.77 12.80 -23.31
CA LEU A 77 10.28 13.82 -24.24
C LEU A 77 10.55 15.26 -23.75
N GLY A 78 11.29 15.42 -22.65
CA GLY A 78 11.66 16.72 -22.10
C GLY A 78 10.68 17.29 -21.08
N ASN A 79 9.78 16.47 -20.53
CA ASN A 79 8.94 16.86 -19.39
C ASN A 79 9.51 16.30 -18.07
N PRO A 80 10.39 17.06 -17.38
CA PRO A 80 10.97 16.61 -16.12
C PRO A 80 9.95 16.43 -15.01
N GLU A 81 8.79 17.10 -15.08
CA GLU A 81 7.74 16.99 -14.05
C GLU A 81 6.99 15.65 -14.11
N ALA A 82 7.14 14.89 -15.19
CA ALA A 82 6.48 13.60 -15.36
C ALA A 82 6.86 12.55 -14.29
N ILE A 83 7.97 12.74 -13.58
CA ILE A 83 8.37 11.85 -12.47
C ILE A 83 7.52 12.05 -11.20
N TYR A 84 6.81 13.19 -11.09
CA TYR A 84 5.96 13.55 -9.94
C TYR A 84 4.48 13.25 -10.15
N LEU A 85 4.06 12.96 -11.39
CA LEU A 85 2.81 12.24 -11.66
C LEU A 85 2.83 10.88 -10.98
#